data_AF-A0A6A6TVR9-F1
#
_entry.id   AF-A0A6A6TVR9-F1
#
_cell.length_a   1.000
_cell.length_b   1.000
_cell.length_c   1.000
_cell.angle_alpha   90.00
_cell.angle_beta   90.00
_cell.angle_gamma   90.00
#
_symmetry.space_group_name_H-M   'P 1'
#
loop_
_entity.id
_entity.type
_entity.pdbx_description
1 polymer ?
#
loop_
_entity_poly.entity_id
_entity_poly.type
_entity_poly.pdbx_seq_one_letter_code
_entity_poly.pdbx_strand_id
1 'polypeptide(L)'
;MDDYQGHIFQLYIVQKKTLANVILELKDQHGIEVSRSQLLSELKRWEYVRNIKKADALAVLQEKSRREVARKAYDFSIQSRPVDLSRIEQHALRSGFIPESSKHVPQQERHITDMVRVACRTPPPTTSVSLLREEQWRIPEKLIFDVENLVKGSFEAGHWSWNGKDTIIKSSEDQTNEKQLLHGFLGALINGREAADTRDFELAVTCWKRGFKFVDSLVKGQYHDIVPNLIQAINDLSREGQGSVARMLRDHIADCGNTYLQLNSSTKSVYVGLGDLDMTYMAMVEANVMQCFKDRFEFYLGPVSYNSFVMMMNHARRRLYQDDWVRLEDVLPPVDLMDRRYGVSDPRTLDVIGMRIEVAYKRKLLEQVETEAPILIGRAMLIDDDDWQRFYNLTRGWFDLGCAQYFLRKKLSSLNSFDKALMNDDQLKGLGPCNIFDPQRITIAKYRGEMQNWPLTVG
;
A
#
# COMPACT_ATOMS: atom_id res chain seq x y z
N MET A 1 -10.67 -18.67 -10.00
CA MET A 1 -11.28 -17.38 -10.37
C MET A 1 -10.64 -16.23 -9.60
N ASP A 2 -10.53 -16.34 -8.27
CA ASP A 2 -9.91 -15.32 -7.41
C ASP A 2 -8.52 -14.88 -7.85
N ASP A 3 -7.70 -15.80 -8.36
CA ASP A 3 -6.35 -15.51 -8.89
C ASP A 3 -6.34 -14.51 -10.04
N TYR A 4 -7.48 -14.34 -10.71
CA TYR A 4 -7.66 -13.51 -11.91
C TYR A 4 -8.62 -12.34 -11.67
N GLN A 5 -9.01 -12.07 -10.41
CA GLN A 5 -9.92 -10.98 -10.06
C GLN A 5 -9.44 -9.65 -10.64
N GLY A 6 -8.16 -9.31 -10.48
CA GLY A 6 -7.57 -8.08 -11.06
C GLY A 6 -7.62 -8.02 -12.58
N HIS A 7 -7.36 -9.14 -13.26
CA HIS A 7 -7.46 -9.18 -14.71
C HIS A 7 -8.92 -9.00 -15.16
N ILE A 8 -9.86 -9.66 -14.50
CA ILE A 8 -11.29 -9.54 -14.78
C ILE A 8 -11.78 -8.12 -14.54
N PHE A 9 -11.33 -7.47 -13.47
CA PHE A 9 -11.60 -6.05 -13.22
C PHE A 9 -11.14 -5.19 -14.41
N GLN A 10 -9.90 -5.38 -14.85
CA GLN A 10 -9.32 -4.64 -15.99
C GLN A 10 -10.14 -4.85 -17.27
N LEU A 11 -10.49 -6.08 -17.62
CA LEU A 11 -11.24 -6.37 -18.84
C LEU A 11 -12.68 -5.86 -18.77
N TYR A 12 -13.37 -6.11 -17.66
CA TYR A 12 -14.81 -5.87 -17.54
C TYR A 12 -15.17 -4.42 -17.17
N ILE A 13 -14.45 -3.82 -16.22
CA ILE A 13 -14.73 -2.47 -15.72
C ILE A 13 -13.96 -1.42 -16.54
N VAL A 14 -12.65 -1.58 -16.65
CA VAL A 14 -11.78 -0.55 -17.29
C VAL A 14 -11.91 -0.58 -18.80
N GLN A 15 -11.66 -1.73 -19.43
CA GLN A 15 -11.74 -1.89 -20.90
C GLN A 15 -13.18 -2.04 -21.43
N LYS A 16 -14.17 -2.20 -20.53
CA LYS A 16 -15.59 -2.33 -20.87
C LYS A 16 -15.91 -3.49 -21.83
N LYS A 17 -15.13 -4.58 -21.81
CA LYS A 17 -15.39 -5.79 -22.62
C LYS A 17 -16.71 -6.45 -22.21
N THR A 18 -17.38 -7.10 -23.16
CA THR A 18 -18.60 -7.88 -22.88
C THR A 18 -18.24 -9.15 -22.08
N LEU A 19 -19.19 -9.73 -21.36
CA LEU A 19 -18.95 -10.99 -20.63
C LEU A 19 -18.45 -12.11 -21.54
N ALA A 20 -18.96 -12.18 -22.78
CA ALA A 20 -18.50 -13.16 -23.77
C ALA A 20 -17.01 -12.98 -24.10
N ASN A 21 -16.58 -11.73 -24.31
CA ASN A 21 -15.17 -11.44 -24.61
C ASN A 21 -14.28 -11.68 -23.39
N VAL A 22 -14.74 -11.36 -22.18
CA VAL A 22 -13.99 -11.66 -20.95
C VAL A 22 -13.79 -13.18 -20.79
N ILE A 23 -14.84 -13.98 -21.02
CA ILE A 23 -14.75 -15.45 -20.97
C ILE A 23 -13.80 -15.98 -22.03
N LEU A 24 -13.90 -15.47 -23.26
CA LEU A 24 -13.00 -15.86 -24.35
C LEU A 24 -11.54 -15.57 -23.98
N GLU A 25 -11.26 -14.40 -23.42
CA GLU A 25 -9.90 -14.00 -23.05
C GLU A 25 -9.35 -14.77 -21.84
N LEU A 26 -10.19 -15.11 -20.86
CA LEU A 26 -9.82 -16.01 -19.76
C LEU A 26 -9.48 -17.41 -20.28
N LYS A 27 -10.21 -17.91 -21.28
CA LYS A 27 -9.92 -19.19 -21.91
C LYS A 27 -8.64 -19.13 -22.73
N ASP A 28 -8.50 -18.13 -23.58
CA ASP A 28 -7.39 -18.03 -24.54
C ASP A 28 -6.06 -17.74 -23.84
N GLN A 29 -6.04 -16.84 -22.84
CA GLN A 29 -4.79 -16.44 -22.19
C GLN A 29 -4.44 -17.29 -20.96
N HIS A 30 -5.44 -17.80 -20.24
CA HIS A 30 -5.24 -18.47 -18.96
C HIS A 30 -5.73 -19.93 -18.94
N GLY A 31 -6.31 -20.42 -20.04
CA GLY A 31 -6.85 -21.79 -20.14
C GLY A 31 -8.07 -22.04 -19.25
N ILE A 32 -8.74 -20.99 -18.77
CA ILE A 32 -9.84 -21.11 -17.81
C ILE A 32 -11.17 -21.10 -18.54
N GLU A 33 -11.87 -22.22 -18.50
CA GLU A 33 -13.24 -22.30 -18.99
C GLU A 33 -14.23 -21.88 -17.90
N VAL A 34 -14.91 -20.77 -18.10
CA VAL A 34 -15.88 -20.21 -17.14
C VAL A 34 -17.22 -20.03 -17.82
N SER A 35 -18.28 -20.52 -17.19
CA SER A 35 -19.63 -20.28 -17.69
C SER A 35 -20.06 -18.83 -17.41
N ARG A 36 -21.01 -18.31 -18.20
CA ARG A 36 -21.56 -16.96 -17.99
C ARG A 36 -22.18 -16.78 -16.61
N SER A 37 -22.84 -17.82 -16.06
CA SER A 37 -23.46 -17.75 -14.74
C SER A 37 -22.41 -17.73 -13.61
N GLN A 38 -21.34 -18.50 -13.75
CA GLN A 38 -20.20 -18.46 -12.83
C GLN A 38 -19.57 -17.07 -12.80
N LEU A 39 -19.21 -16.50 -13.96
CA LEU A 39 -18.62 -15.17 -14.02
C LEU A 39 -19.55 -14.08 -13.45
N LEU A 40 -20.86 -14.15 -13.72
CA LEU A 40 -21.83 -13.22 -13.13
C LEU A 40 -21.92 -13.34 -11.60
N SER A 41 -21.85 -14.57 -11.08
CA SER A 41 -21.83 -14.82 -9.64
C SER A 41 -20.59 -14.21 -8.99
N GLU A 42 -19.42 -14.37 -9.61
CA GLU A 42 -18.17 -13.78 -9.13
C GLU A 42 -18.18 -12.25 -9.19
N LEU A 43 -18.61 -11.66 -10.30
CA LEU A 43 -18.74 -10.20 -10.41
C LEU A 43 -19.69 -9.62 -9.37
N LYS A 44 -20.76 -10.33 -9.03
CA LYS A 44 -21.67 -9.94 -7.94
C LYS A 44 -20.99 -10.05 -6.58
N ARG A 45 -20.24 -11.13 -6.32
CA ARG A 45 -19.49 -11.35 -5.07
C ARG A 45 -18.41 -10.30 -4.84
N TRP A 46 -17.71 -9.88 -5.89
CA TRP A 46 -16.70 -8.82 -5.85
C TRP A 46 -17.28 -7.40 -5.92
N GLU A 47 -18.60 -7.28 -6.01
CA GLU A 47 -19.29 -5.99 -6.15
C GLU A 47 -18.85 -5.18 -7.40
N TYR A 48 -18.45 -5.88 -8.46
CA TYR A 48 -18.05 -5.27 -9.73
C TYR A 48 -19.27 -4.87 -10.55
N VAL A 49 -19.74 -3.66 -10.31
CA VAL A 49 -20.88 -3.07 -11.01
C VAL A 49 -20.38 -2.23 -12.19
N ARG A 50 -20.69 -2.67 -13.42
CA ARG A 50 -20.38 -1.93 -14.67
C ARG A 50 -21.40 -0.81 -14.96
N ASN A 51 -22.68 -1.11 -14.77
CA ASN A 51 -23.77 -0.20 -15.10
C ASN A 51 -24.40 0.33 -13.82
N ILE A 52 -24.65 1.63 -13.78
CA ILE A 52 -25.41 2.26 -12.70
C ILE A 52 -26.82 1.69 -12.72
N LYS A 53 -27.32 1.23 -11.57
CA LYS A 53 -28.66 0.64 -11.49
C LYS A 53 -29.70 1.70 -11.85
N LYS A 54 -30.83 1.28 -12.45
CA LYS A 54 -31.95 2.18 -12.75
C LYS A 54 -32.41 2.98 -11.53
N ALA A 55 -32.50 2.35 -10.35
CA ALA A 55 -32.85 3.01 -9.11
C ALA A 55 -31.83 4.09 -8.71
N ASP A 56 -30.54 3.80 -8.80
CA ASP A 56 -29.47 4.76 -8.48
C ASP A 56 -29.46 5.93 -9.49
N ALA A 57 -29.65 5.62 -10.78
CA ALA A 57 -29.76 6.64 -11.84
C ALA A 57 -30.98 7.55 -11.64
N LEU A 58 -32.13 6.97 -11.28
CA LEU A 58 -33.34 7.73 -10.94
C LEU A 58 -33.12 8.62 -9.72
N ALA A 59 -32.50 8.09 -8.66
CA ALA A 59 -32.19 8.85 -7.45
C ALA A 59 -31.23 10.02 -7.75
N VAL A 60 -30.21 9.81 -8.59
CA VAL A 60 -29.33 10.88 -9.08
C VAL A 60 -30.12 11.93 -9.88
N LEU A 61 -31.00 11.53 -10.79
CA LEU A 61 -31.79 12.48 -11.60
C LEU A 61 -32.84 13.25 -10.79
N GLN A 62 -33.48 12.60 -9.82
CA GLN A 62 -34.40 13.26 -8.89
C GLN A 62 -33.68 14.30 -8.05
N GLU A 63 -32.53 13.93 -7.49
CA GLU A 63 -31.71 14.85 -6.71
C GLU A 63 -31.15 15.98 -7.61
N LYS A 64 -30.75 15.68 -8.85
CA LYS A 64 -30.34 16.68 -9.87
C LYS A 64 -31.44 17.70 -10.10
N SER A 65 -32.65 17.25 -10.39
CA SER A 65 -33.81 18.13 -10.59
C SER A 65 -34.10 18.99 -9.36
N ARG A 66 -34.05 18.40 -8.15
CA ARG A 66 -34.20 19.13 -6.89
C ARG A 66 -33.15 20.22 -6.72
N ARG A 67 -31.89 19.95 -7.09
CA ARG A 67 -30.77 20.91 -7.00
C ARG A 67 -30.85 22.01 -8.05
N GLU A 68 -31.28 21.69 -9.27
CA GLU A 68 -31.53 22.65 -10.35
C GLU A 68 -32.63 23.65 -9.97
N VAL A 69 -33.75 23.17 -9.42
CA VAL A 69 -34.82 24.04 -8.88
C VAL A 69 -34.27 24.95 -7.77
N ALA A 70 -33.39 24.43 -6.92
CA ALA A 70 -32.73 25.21 -5.88
C ALA A 70 -31.59 26.12 -6.40
N ARG A 71 -31.26 26.07 -7.69
CA ARG A 71 -30.13 26.77 -8.33
C ARG A 71 -28.79 26.54 -7.61
N LYS A 72 -28.58 25.34 -7.09
CA LYS A 72 -27.34 24.92 -6.44
C LYS A 72 -26.49 24.15 -7.44
N ALA A 73 -25.17 24.39 -7.46
CA ALA A 73 -24.25 23.51 -8.17
C ALA A 73 -24.31 22.10 -7.54
N TYR A 74 -23.92 21.06 -8.26
CA TYR A 74 -23.96 19.70 -7.73
C TYR A 74 -22.91 18.79 -8.37
N ASP A 75 -22.40 17.84 -7.57
CA ASP A 75 -21.62 16.68 -7.98
C ASP A 75 -22.22 15.43 -7.36
N PHE A 76 -22.32 14.36 -8.13
CA PHE A 76 -22.93 13.10 -7.69
C PHE A 76 -21.89 12.01 -7.53
N SER A 77 -22.06 11.18 -6.50
CA SER A 77 -21.34 9.92 -6.38
C SER A 77 -22.27 8.77 -5.97
N ILE A 78 -22.01 7.57 -6.46
CA ILE A 78 -22.70 6.34 -6.09
C ILE A 78 -21.67 5.39 -5.51
N GLN A 79 -21.81 4.99 -4.24
CA GLN A 79 -20.82 4.14 -3.56
C GLN A 79 -19.39 4.69 -3.71
N SER A 80 -19.25 5.99 -3.45
CA SER A 80 -18.02 6.77 -3.61
C SER A 80 -17.48 6.85 -5.06
N ARG A 81 -18.18 6.36 -6.09
CA ARG A 81 -17.77 6.52 -7.51
C ARG A 81 -18.37 7.82 -8.04
N PRO A 82 -17.56 8.77 -8.55
CA PRO A 82 -18.11 9.97 -9.18
C PRO A 82 -18.98 9.58 -10.37
N VAL A 83 -20.13 10.23 -10.48
CA VAL A 83 -21.14 9.93 -11.49
C VAL A 83 -21.02 10.93 -12.63
N ASP A 84 -20.74 10.41 -13.82
CA ASP A 84 -20.88 11.16 -15.07
C ASP A 84 -22.38 11.35 -15.37
N LEU A 85 -22.86 12.56 -15.12
CA LEU A 85 -24.27 12.93 -15.28
C LEU A 85 -24.76 12.75 -16.71
N SER A 86 -23.92 13.03 -17.71
CA SER A 86 -24.28 12.84 -19.11
C SER A 86 -24.55 11.37 -19.41
N ARG A 87 -23.79 10.45 -18.79
CA ARG A 87 -24.06 9.01 -18.90
C ARG A 87 -25.36 8.60 -18.21
N ILE A 88 -25.69 9.19 -17.06
CA ILE A 88 -26.95 8.93 -16.35
C ILE A 88 -28.15 9.38 -17.20
N GLU A 89 -28.08 10.58 -17.75
CA GLU A 89 -29.14 11.14 -18.60
C GLU A 89 -29.33 10.31 -19.86
N GLN A 90 -28.23 9.95 -20.55
CA GLN A 90 -28.29 9.05 -21.70
C GLN A 90 -28.83 7.66 -21.34
N HIS A 91 -28.56 7.17 -20.14
CA HIS A 91 -29.10 5.91 -19.65
C HIS A 91 -30.62 6.00 -19.39
N ALA A 92 -31.09 7.11 -18.79
CA ALA A 92 -32.50 7.35 -18.56
C ALA A 92 -33.30 7.54 -19.85
N LEU A 93 -32.75 8.28 -20.81
CA LEU A 93 -33.31 8.44 -22.16
C LEU A 93 -33.49 7.09 -22.86
N ARG A 94 -32.42 6.27 -22.90
CA ARG A 94 -32.46 4.95 -23.55
C ARG A 94 -33.41 3.97 -22.88
N SER A 95 -33.56 4.08 -21.57
CA SER A 95 -34.36 3.14 -20.78
C SER A 95 -35.80 3.61 -20.53
N GLY A 96 -36.20 4.76 -21.11
CA GLY A 96 -37.57 5.28 -21.04
C GLY A 96 -38.05 5.65 -19.63
N PHE A 97 -37.14 6.01 -18.72
CA PHE A 97 -37.49 6.42 -17.35
C PHE A 97 -37.20 7.89 -17.08
N ILE A 98 -37.18 8.73 -18.12
CA ILE A 98 -37.08 10.18 -17.98
C ILE A 98 -38.11 10.61 -16.93
N PRO A 99 -37.70 11.20 -15.80
CA PRO A 99 -38.65 11.79 -14.87
C PRO A 99 -39.46 12.78 -15.69
N GLU A 100 -40.77 12.56 -15.85
CA GLU A 100 -41.64 13.53 -16.50
C GLU A 100 -41.45 14.84 -15.73
N SER A 101 -40.68 15.75 -16.32
CA SER A 101 -40.45 17.06 -15.76
C SER A 101 -41.84 17.66 -15.59
N SER A 102 -42.14 18.15 -14.39
CA SER A 102 -43.16 19.18 -14.20
C SER A 102 -44.63 18.76 -14.17
N LYS A 103 -45.00 17.58 -13.64
CA LYS A 103 -46.37 17.38 -13.15
C LYS A 103 -46.35 17.00 -11.67
N HIS A 104 -46.63 18.00 -10.82
CA HIS A 104 -46.87 17.91 -9.38
C HIS A 104 -46.92 16.48 -8.83
N VAL A 105 -45.77 15.94 -8.43
CA VAL A 105 -45.75 14.73 -7.61
C VAL A 105 -46.09 15.20 -6.19
N PRO A 106 -47.21 14.76 -5.60
CA PRO A 106 -47.54 15.10 -4.23
C PRO A 106 -46.39 14.66 -3.33
N GLN A 107 -46.00 15.52 -2.38
CA GLN A 107 -45.05 15.21 -1.31
C GLN A 107 -45.60 14.07 -0.43
N GLN A 108 -45.60 12.83 -0.93
CA GLN A 108 -45.58 11.69 -0.05
C GLN A 108 -44.11 11.43 0.27
N GLU A 109 -43.71 11.95 1.44
CA GLU A 109 -42.52 11.55 2.17
C GLU A 109 -42.63 10.06 2.52
N ARG A 110 -42.54 9.19 1.50
CA ARG A 110 -42.12 7.82 1.77
C ARG A 110 -40.67 7.94 2.17
N HIS A 111 -40.45 7.75 3.46
CA HIS A 111 -39.17 7.45 4.07
C HIS A 111 -38.47 6.34 3.27
N ILE A 112 -37.78 6.70 2.19
CA ILE A 112 -36.73 5.89 1.55
C ILE A 112 -35.53 6.01 2.47
N THR A 113 -35.66 5.47 3.68
CA THR A 113 -34.59 5.39 4.67
C THR A 113 -33.74 4.14 4.45
N ASP A 114 -34.18 3.22 3.58
CA ASP A 114 -33.40 2.05 3.22
C ASP A 114 -32.48 2.34 2.01
N MET A 115 -31.20 2.49 2.35
CA MET A 115 -30.02 2.54 1.48
C MET A 115 -29.79 3.84 0.68
N VAL A 116 -29.35 4.89 1.37
CA VAL A 116 -28.72 6.06 0.71
C VAL A 116 -27.39 5.61 0.07
N ARG A 117 -27.44 5.19 -1.20
CA ARG A 117 -26.26 4.87 -2.03
C ARG A 117 -25.76 6.07 -2.85
N VAL A 118 -26.63 7.05 -3.08
CA VAL A 118 -26.35 8.27 -3.84
C VAL A 118 -25.97 9.37 -2.87
N ALA A 119 -24.74 9.88 -2.97
CA ALA A 119 -24.31 11.08 -2.28
C ALA A 119 -24.24 12.25 -3.28
N CYS A 120 -24.91 13.36 -2.95
CA CYS A 120 -24.88 14.60 -3.72
C CYS A 120 -24.08 15.65 -2.94
N ARG A 121 -22.95 16.08 -3.48
CA ARG A 121 -22.18 17.22 -2.98
C ARG A 121 -22.59 18.48 -3.74
N THR A 122 -22.61 19.62 -3.06
CA THR A 122 -22.88 20.94 -3.67
C THR A 122 -21.56 21.68 -3.69
N PRO A 123 -20.96 21.95 -4.86
CA PRO A 123 -19.83 22.85 -4.96
C PRO A 123 -20.21 24.16 -4.26
N PRO A 124 -19.37 24.67 -3.36
CA PRO A 124 -19.69 25.87 -2.61
C PRO A 124 -20.00 27.03 -3.57
N PRO A 125 -21.04 27.85 -3.29
CA PRO A 125 -21.35 29.01 -4.12
C PRO A 125 -20.13 29.94 -4.15
N THR A 126 -19.82 30.54 -5.31
CA THR A 126 -18.69 31.47 -5.53
C THR A 126 -18.80 32.78 -4.74
N THR A 127 -19.65 32.84 -3.72
CA THR A 127 -19.92 34.02 -2.92
C THR A 127 -18.95 34.07 -1.76
N SER A 128 -18.15 35.14 -1.72
CA SER A 128 -17.15 35.53 -0.73
C SER A 128 -17.76 35.84 0.65
N VAL A 129 -18.53 34.91 1.21
CA VAL A 129 -19.10 34.99 2.55
C VAL A 129 -18.58 33.79 3.33
N SER A 130 -17.52 34.08 4.08
CA SER A 130 -16.81 33.20 5.01
C SER A 130 -17.75 32.76 6.15
N LEU A 131 -18.61 31.78 5.88
CA LEU A 131 -19.47 31.13 6.87
C LEU A 131 -19.11 29.63 6.94
N LEU A 132 -18.01 29.31 7.63
CA LEU A 132 -17.90 28.30 8.69
C LEU A 132 -18.49 26.88 8.49
N ARG A 133 -18.77 26.39 7.26
CA ARG A 133 -19.52 25.11 7.10
C ARG A 133 -19.03 24.08 6.08
N GLU A 134 -17.87 24.29 5.49
CA GLU A 134 -17.00 23.20 4.98
C GLU A 134 -15.54 23.37 5.46
N GLU A 135 -15.31 24.33 6.36
CA GLU A 135 -14.05 24.45 7.09
C GLU A 135 -13.95 23.28 8.06
N GLN A 136 -12.91 22.49 7.85
CA GLN A 136 -12.46 21.37 8.67
C GLN A 136 -13.20 20.04 8.47
N TRP A 137 -13.07 19.45 7.27
CA TRP A 137 -12.37 18.15 7.34
C TRP A 137 -11.07 18.49 8.05
N ARG A 138 -10.83 17.95 9.26
CA ARG A 138 -9.50 18.14 9.84
C ARG A 138 -8.57 17.65 8.75
N ILE A 139 -7.49 18.38 8.54
CA ILE A 139 -6.51 18.11 7.49
C ILE A 139 -6.23 16.59 7.34
N PRO A 140 -6.15 15.78 8.43
CA PRO A 140 -6.13 14.32 8.37
C PRO A 140 -7.23 13.65 7.52
N GLU A 141 -8.51 13.92 7.76
CA GLU A 141 -9.59 13.19 7.09
C GLU A 141 -9.67 13.54 5.60
N LYS A 142 -9.40 14.81 5.24
CA LYS A 142 -9.33 15.23 3.83
C LYS A 142 -8.21 14.50 3.11
N LEU A 143 -7.04 14.43 3.72
CA LEU A 143 -5.89 13.74 3.16
C LEU A 143 -6.17 12.25 2.94
N ILE A 144 -6.83 11.58 3.89
CA ILE A 144 -7.25 10.18 3.74
C ILE A 144 -8.23 10.02 2.56
N PHE A 145 -9.20 10.91 2.43
CA PHE A 145 -10.13 10.94 1.30
C PHE A 145 -9.43 11.14 -0.04
N ASP A 146 -8.46 12.06 -0.11
CA ASP A 146 -7.69 12.34 -1.31
C ASP A 146 -6.84 11.11 -1.72
N VAL A 147 -6.25 10.41 -0.75
CA VAL A 147 -5.54 9.14 -1.00
C VAL A 147 -6.48 8.05 -1.50
N GLU A 148 -7.67 7.91 -0.92
CA GLU A 148 -8.66 6.95 -1.40
C GLU A 148 -9.03 7.21 -2.87
N ASN A 149 -9.28 8.48 -3.21
CA ASN A 149 -9.59 8.90 -4.58
C ASN A 149 -8.43 8.65 -5.53
N LEU A 150 -7.18 8.86 -5.09
CA LEU A 150 -5.99 8.54 -5.88
C LEU A 150 -5.95 7.06 -6.24
N VAL A 151 -6.03 6.16 -5.25
CA VAL A 151 -5.93 4.71 -5.49
C VAL A 151 -7.08 4.23 -6.38
N LYS A 152 -8.31 4.61 -6.03
CA LYS A 152 -9.51 4.28 -6.78
C LYS A 152 -9.46 4.81 -8.21
N GLY A 153 -9.16 6.09 -8.37
CA GLY A 153 -9.08 6.75 -9.66
C GLY A 153 -8.01 6.12 -10.55
N SER A 154 -6.87 5.72 -9.98
CA SER A 154 -5.78 5.10 -10.73
C SER A 154 -6.16 3.72 -11.29
N PHE A 155 -6.86 2.88 -10.53
CA PHE A 155 -7.37 1.61 -11.04
C PHE A 155 -8.52 1.80 -12.03
N GLU A 156 -9.50 2.66 -11.72
CA GLU A 156 -10.68 2.85 -12.57
C GLU A 156 -10.35 3.55 -13.90
N ALA A 157 -9.32 4.39 -13.93
CA ALA A 157 -8.77 4.98 -15.16
C ALA A 157 -7.83 4.02 -15.92
N GLY A 158 -7.43 2.90 -15.32
CA GLY A 158 -6.48 1.96 -15.90
C GLY A 158 -5.02 2.43 -15.88
N HIS A 159 -4.70 3.49 -15.13
CA HIS A 159 -3.31 3.91 -14.89
C HIS A 159 -2.55 2.85 -14.08
N TRP A 160 -3.24 2.24 -13.12
CA TRP A 160 -2.77 1.08 -12.39
C TRP A 160 -3.47 -0.15 -12.94
N SER A 161 -2.68 -1.08 -13.48
CA SER A 161 -3.20 -2.23 -14.21
C SER A 161 -2.54 -3.52 -13.77
N TRP A 162 -3.33 -4.57 -13.76
CA TRP A 162 -2.88 -5.92 -13.47
C TRP A 162 -1.91 -6.39 -14.55
N ASN A 163 -0.76 -6.94 -14.14
CA ASN A 163 0.29 -7.44 -15.03
C ASN A 163 0.57 -8.94 -14.84
N GLY A 164 -0.22 -9.61 -14.00
CA GLY A 164 0.04 -10.96 -13.54
C GLY A 164 -0.27 -11.14 -12.06
N LYS A 165 -0.52 -12.39 -11.64
CA LYS A 165 -0.82 -12.73 -10.24
C LYS A 165 0.42 -12.66 -9.32
N ASP A 166 1.59 -12.97 -9.87
CA ASP A 166 2.86 -13.05 -9.14
C ASP A 166 3.82 -11.91 -9.51
N THR A 167 3.29 -10.86 -10.15
CA THR A 167 4.08 -9.71 -10.62
C THR A 167 3.58 -8.43 -9.98
N ILE A 168 4.48 -7.47 -9.80
CA ILE A 168 4.11 -6.11 -9.41
C ILE A 168 3.19 -5.51 -10.50
N ILE A 169 2.14 -4.80 -10.09
CA ILE A 169 1.24 -4.12 -11.03
C ILE A 169 2.03 -3.12 -11.89
N LYS A 170 1.51 -2.81 -13.08
CA LYS A 170 2.01 -1.68 -13.86
C LYS A 170 1.30 -0.42 -13.37
N SER A 171 2.05 0.50 -12.78
CA SER A 171 1.53 1.75 -12.19
C SER A 171 2.18 3.02 -12.73
N SER A 172 3.34 2.90 -13.39
CA SER A 172 4.01 3.97 -14.13
C SER A 172 4.69 3.40 -15.38
N GLU A 173 4.89 4.24 -16.40
CA GLU A 173 5.72 3.91 -17.55
C GLU A 173 7.21 3.85 -17.16
N ASP A 174 7.63 4.66 -16.19
CA ASP A 174 9.00 4.73 -15.67
C ASP A 174 9.16 4.02 -14.31
N GLN A 175 8.32 3.01 -14.06
CA GLN A 175 8.23 2.31 -12.78
C GLN A 175 9.58 1.76 -12.27
N THR A 176 10.45 1.28 -13.14
CA THR A 176 11.77 0.75 -12.76
C THR A 176 12.64 1.84 -12.15
N ASN A 177 12.73 3.00 -12.80
CA ASN A 177 13.51 4.14 -12.31
C ASN A 177 12.87 4.74 -11.05
N GLU A 178 11.55 4.94 -11.05
CA GLU A 178 10.82 5.45 -9.88
C GLU A 178 11.01 4.55 -8.64
N LYS A 179 11.02 3.22 -8.82
CA LYS A 179 11.33 2.26 -7.76
C LYS A 179 12.78 2.42 -7.25
N GLN A 180 13.75 2.58 -8.14
CA GLN A 180 15.16 2.81 -7.77
C GLN A 180 15.33 4.13 -6.99
N LEU A 181 14.68 5.20 -7.45
CA LEU A 181 14.65 6.49 -6.75
C LEU A 181 14.03 6.36 -5.37
N LEU A 182 12.93 5.60 -5.24
CA LEU A 182 12.26 5.38 -3.97
C LEU A 182 13.15 4.61 -3.00
N HIS A 183 13.83 3.55 -3.45
CA HIS A 183 14.79 2.83 -2.64
C HIS A 183 15.98 3.70 -2.23
N GLY A 184 16.50 4.53 -3.14
CA GLY A 184 17.56 5.49 -2.86
C GLY A 184 17.14 6.52 -1.81
N PHE A 185 15.91 7.00 -1.87
CA PHE A 185 15.30 7.88 -0.89
C PHE A 185 15.22 7.23 0.49
N LEU A 186 14.61 6.04 0.58
CA LEU A 186 14.46 5.32 1.86
C LEU A 186 15.81 4.98 2.49
N GLY A 187 16.76 4.49 1.69
CA GLY A 187 18.11 4.19 2.15
C GLY A 187 18.86 5.42 2.65
N ALA A 188 18.71 6.56 1.99
CA ALA A 188 19.31 7.83 2.43
C ALA A 188 18.73 8.31 3.77
N LEU A 189 17.44 8.12 4.02
CA LEU A 189 16.82 8.49 5.31
C LEU A 189 17.25 7.55 6.44
N ILE A 190 17.26 6.24 6.19
CA ILE A 190 17.70 5.22 7.16
C ILE A 190 19.16 5.47 7.56
N ASN A 191 20.06 5.64 6.57
CA ASN A 191 21.47 5.90 6.84
C ASN A 191 21.67 7.22 7.59
N GLY A 192 20.88 8.25 7.25
CA GLY A 192 20.94 9.54 7.94
C GLY A 192 20.52 9.44 9.41
N ARG A 193 19.49 8.63 9.71
CA ARG A 193 19.07 8.32 11.08
C ARG A 193 20.17 7.57 11.84
N GLU A 194 20.69 6.49 11.27
CA GLU A 194 21.72 5.67 11.93
C GLU A 194 22.98 6.50 12.24
N ALA A 195 23.39 7.36 11.31
CA ALA A 195 24.47 8.32 11.54
C ALA A 195 24.14 9.26 12.71
N ALA A 196 22.92 9.82 12.76
CA ALA A 196 22.49 10.67 13.87
C ALA A 196 22.45 9.93 15.23
N ASP A 197 22.02 8.67 15.26
CA ASP A 197 22.01 7.84 16.47
C ASP A 197 23.44 7.58 16.99
N THR A 198 24.41 7.47 16.09
CA THR A 198 25.84 7.38 16.42
C THR A 198 26.52 8.73 16.67
N ARG A 199 25.76 9.83 16.62
CA ARG A 199 26.22 11.23 16.75
C ARG A 199 27.16 11.71 15.63
N ASP A 200 27.19 11.03 14.49
CA ASP A 200 27.83 11.51 13.26
C ASP A 200 26.86 12.42 12.49
N PHE A 201 26.71 13.66 12.97
CA PHE A 201 25.74 14.61 12.41
C PHE A 201 26.12 15.11 11.01
N GLU A 202 27.41 15.10 10.65
CA GLU A 202 27.87 15.50 9.33
C GLU A 202 27.42 14.48 8.27
N LEU A 203 27.63 13.20 8.55
CA LEU A 203 27.14 12.11 7.71
C LEU A 203 25.61 12.11 7.67
N ALA A 204 24.94 12.30 8.81
CA ALA A 204 23.48 12.37 8.90
C ALA A 204 22.90 13.43 7.95
N VAL A 205 23.42 14.66 8.01
CA VAL A 205 23.00 15.77 7.15
C VAL A 205 23.28 15.47 5.68
N THR A 206 24.43 14.86 5.36
CA THR A 206 24.78 14.49 3.98
C THR A 206 23.80 13.48 3.41
N CYS A 207 23.47 12.45 4.19
CA CYS A 207 22.49 11.43 3.83
C CYS A 207 21.08 12.03 3.66
N TRP A 208 20.60 12.83 4.61
CA TRP A 208 19.27 13.47 4.48
C TRP A 208 19.19 14.42 3.29
N LYS A 209 20.22 15.24 3.03
CA LYS A 209 20.27 16.09 1.83
C LYS A 209 20.16 15.28 0.54
N ARG A 210 20.79 14.11 0.48
CA ARG A 210 20.65 13.18 -0.64
C ARG A 210 19.21 12.66 -0.74
N GLY A 211 18.61 12.29 0.39
CA GLY A 211 17.20 11.90 0.47
C GLY A 211 16.26 12.96 -0.12
N PHE A 212 16.40 14.22 0.31
CA PHE A 212 15.56 15.33 -0.16
C PHE A 212 15.67 15.55 -1.67
N LYS A 213 16.86 15.38 -2.27
CA LYS A 213 17.02 15.47 -3.74
C LYS A 213 16.18 14.44 -4.51
N PHE A 214 15.89 13.28 -3.93
CA PHE A 214 15.03 12.29 -4.59
C PHE A 214 13.55 12.71 -4.60
N VAL A 215 13.12 13.53 -3.64
CA VAL A 215 11.72 13.97 -3.49
C VAL A 215 11.22 14.68 -4.74
N ASP A 216 12.03 15.53 -5.36
CA ASP A 216 11.69 16.26 -6.59
C ASP A 216 11.25 15.35 -7.74
N SER A 217 11.89 14.18 -7.85
CA SER A 217 11.59 13.19 -8.88
C SER A 217 10.43 12.29 -8.45
N LEU A 218 10.40 11.89 -7.18
CA LEU A 218 9.35 11.04 -6.63
C LEU A 218 7.98 11.70 -6.67
N VAL A 219 7.88 12.99 -6.34
CA VAL A 219 6.61 13.73 -6.37
C VAL A 219 5.98 13.76 -7.77
N LYS A 220 6.80 13.69 -8.83
CA LYS A 220 6.34 13.63 -10.23
C LYS A 220 5.96 12.20 -10.66
N GLY A 221 6.51 11.19 -10.00
CA GLY A 221 6.31 9.79 -10.32
C GLY A 221 4.88 9.32 -10.07
N GLN A 222 4.52 8.20 -10.69
CA GLN A 222 3.19 7.59 -10.61
C GLN A 222 3.22 6.18 -10.01
N TYR A 223 4.39 5.68 -9.63
CA TYR A 223 4.58 4.40 -8.97
C TYR A 223 3.78 4.35 -7.68
N HIS A 224 2.95 3.32 -7.56
CA HIS A 224 1.94 3.22 -6.50
C HIS A 224 2.51 3.25 -5.08
N ASP A 225 3.74 2.81 -4.87
CA ASP A 225 4.37 2.80 -3.55
C ASP A 225 4.91 4.17 -3.10
N ILE A 226 4.99 5.18 -3.99
CA ILE A 226 5.61 6.47 -3.65
C ILE A 226 4.86 7.15 -2.50
N VAL A 227 3.55 7.41 -2.67
CA VAL A 227 2.73 8.11 -1.68
C VAL A 227 2.78 7.45 -0.30
N PRO A 228 2.48 6.14 -0.15
CA PRO A 228 2.49 5.51 1.17
C PRO A 228 3.89 5.53 1.79
N ASN A 229 4.97 5.37 1.02
CA ASN A 229 6.34 5.41 1.56
C ASN A 229 6.82 6.81 1.94
N LEU A 230 6.41 7.87 1.23
CA LEU A 230 6.70 9.24 1.63
C LEU A 230 6.03 9.58 2.98
N ILE A 231 4.76 9.22 3.13
CA ILE A 231 4.00 9.40 4.38
C ILE A 231 4.65 8.59 5.50
N GLN A 232 4.99 7.33 5.24
CA GLN A 232 5.66 6.47 6.20
C GLN A 232 7.01 7.05 6.64
N ALA A 233 7.82 7.53 5.72
CA ALA A 233 9.14 8.09 6.01
C ALA A 233 9.06 9.33 6.93
N ILE A 234 8.07 10.20 6.72
CA ILE A 234 7.80 11.34 7.62
C ILE A 234 7.47 10.83 9.03
N ASN A 235 6.59 9.83 9.14
CA ASN A 235 6.18 9.31 10.45
C ASN A 235 7.32 8.58 11.17
N ASP A 236 8.10 7.77 10.44
CA ASP A 236 9.25 7.03 11.00
C ASP A 236 10.30 8.02 11.55
N LEU A 237 10.68 9.06 10.80
CA LEU A 237 11.56 10.12 11.31
C LEU A 237 11.00 10.82 12.57
N SER A 238 9.70 11.12 12.58
CA SER A 238 9.07 11.78 13.72
C SER A 238 9.10 10.91 14.97
N ARG A 239 8.77 9.62 14.84
CA ARG A 239 8.71 8.66 15.95
C ARG A 239 10.10 8.32 16.49
N GLU A 240 11.12 8.40 15.65
CA GLU A 240 12.52 8.13 16.00
C GLU A 240 13.24 9.38 16.56
N GLY A 241 12.49 10.41 16.95
CA GLY A 241 13.04 11.62 17.57
C GLY A 241 13.60 12.66 16.61
N GLN A 242 13.53 12.42 15.29
CA GLN A 242 14.01 13.34 14.24
C GLN A 242 12.88 14.29 13.77
N GLY A 243 12.09 14.81 14.71
CA GLY A 243 10.87 15.58 14.41
C GLY A 243 11.09 16.90 13.65
N SER A 244 12.29 17.50 13.70
CA SER A 244 12.64 18.64 12.87
C SER A 244 12.83 18.24 11.40
N VAL A 245 13.55 17.14 11.15
CA VAL A 245 13.78 16.58 9.81
C VAL A 245 12.48 16.09 9.19
N ALA A 246 11.61 15.44 9.98
CA ALA A 246 10.28 15.02 9.55
C ALA A 246 9.44 16.20 9.02
N ARG A 247 9.41 17.32 9.77
CA ARG A 247 8.71 18.55 9.34
C ARG A 247 9.30 19.14 8.07
N MET A 248 10.62 19.26 7.99
CA MET A 248 11.28 19.75 6.76
C MET A 248 10.97 18.86 5.55
N LEU A 249 10.93 17.54 5.72
CA LEU A 249 10.63 16.60 4.65
C LEU A 249 9.17 16.75 4.18
N ARG A 250 8.24 16.82 5.14
CA ARG A 250 6.81 17.06 4.88
C ARG A 250 6.60 18.35 4.09
N ASP A 251 7.20 19.45 4.54
CA ASP A 251 7.07 20.77 3.92
C ASP A 251 7.67 20.76 2.50
N HIS A 252 8.84 20.14 2.34
CA HIS A 252 9.49 20.02 1.04
C HIS A 252 8.66 19.19 0.03
N ILE A 253 8.02 18.10 0.48
CA ILE A 253 7.10 17.32 -0.36
C ILE A 253 5.92 18.18 -0.82
N ALA A 254 5.34 18.98 0.08
CA ALA A 254 4.23 19.88 -0.25
C ALA A 254 4.65 20.98 -1.25
N ASP A 255 5.82 21.59 -1.05
CA ASP A 255 6.40 22.59 -1.94
C ASP A 255 6.64 22.02 -3.35
N CYS A 256 7.21 20.81 -3.43
CA CYS A 256 7.41 20.11 -4.70
C CYS A 256 6.06 19.76 -5.36
N GLY A 257 5.04 19.37 -4.59
CA GLY A 257 3.69 19.13 -5.09
C GLY A 257 3.05 20.39 -5.69
N ASN A 258 3.23 21.54 -5.02
CA ASN A 258 2.77 22.84 -5.52
C ASN A 258 3.49 23.25 -6.80
N THR A 259 4.80 23.04 -6.86
CA THR A 259 5.68 23.50 -7.94
C THR A 259 5.55 22.65 -9.20
N TYR A 260 5.52 21.32 -9.06
CA TYR A 260 5.67 20.41 -10.20
C TYR A 260 4.37 19.81 -10.72
N LEU A 261 3.31 19.74 -9.92
CA LEU A 261 2.09 19.05 -10.31
C LEU A 261 1.02 20.01 -10.83
N GLN A 262 0.34 19.56 -11.89
CA GLN A 262 -0.81 20.26 -12.45
C GLN A 262 -1.97 20.31 -11.45
N LEU A 263 -2.82 21.34 -11.55
CA LEU A 263 -3.93 21.57 -10.62
C LEU A 263 -4.92 20.40 -10.54
N ASN A 264 -5.09 19.68 -11.64
CA ASN A 264 -5.98 18.52 -11.77
C ASN A 264 -5.33 17.17 -11.44
N SER A 265 -4.06 17.15 -11.01
CA SER A 265 -3.40 15.90 -10.61
C SER A 265 -3.98 15.39 -9.30
N SER A 266 -4.40 14.11 -9.27
CA SER A 266 -4.89 13.44 -8.06
C SER A 266 -3.84 13.35 -6.95
N THR A 267 -2.55 13.35 -7.28
CA THR A 267 -1.47 13.35 -6.29
C THR A 267 -1.19 14.72 -5.70
N LYS A 268 -1.60 15.81 -6.37
CA LYS A 268 -1.33 17.18 -5.89
C LYS A 268 -2.05 17.47 -4.58
N SER A 269 -3.32 17.12 -4.49
CA SER A 269 -4.11 17.36 -3.26
C SER A 269 -3.55 16.60 -2.06
N VAL A 270 -3.04 15.37 -2.29
CA VAL A 270 -2.37 14.56 -1.27
C VAL A 270 -1.11 15.26 -0.75
N TYR A 271 -0.19 15.68 -1.64
CA TYR A 271 1.06 16.31 -1.20
C TYR A 271 0.86 17.69 -0.57
N VAL A 272 -0.06 18.50 -1.08
CA VAL A 272 -0.40 19.78 -0.46
C VAL A 272 -1.05 19.57 0.91
N GLY A 273 -1.98 18.61 1.02
CA GLY A 273 -2.62 18.27 2.28
C GLY A 273 -1.63 17.74 3.34
N LEU A 274 -0.52 17.12 2.91
CA LEU A 274 0.56 16.74 3.83
C LEU A 274 1.27 17.96 4.43
N GLY A 275 1.50 19.03 3.67
CA GLY A 275 2.16 20.25 4.19
C GLY A 275 1.39 20.90 5.33
N ASP A 276 0.06 20.85 5.25
CA ASP A 276 -0.84 21.40 6.26
C ASP A 276 -1.00 20.47 7.48
N LEU A 277 -0.61 19.21 7.38
CA LEU A 277 -0.89 18.19 8.41
C LEU A 277 -0.09 18.43 9.69
N ASP A 278 -0.76 18.65 10.82
CA ASP A 278 -0.13 18.68 12.13
C ASP A 278 0.48 17.29 12.45
N MET A 279 1.77 17.30 12.83
CA MET A 279 2.57 16.10 13.09
C MET A 279 2.00 15.23 14.21
N THR A 280 1.16 15.77 15.10
CA THR A 280 0.45 15.00 16.13
C THR A 280 -0.52 13.97 15.55
N TYR A 281 -1.03 14.19 14.33
CA TYR A 281 -1.92 13.26 13.62
C TYR A 281 -1.18 12.32 12.65
N MET A 282 0.15 12.47 12.51
CA MET A 282 0.92 11.79 11.47
C MET A 282 0.78 10.25 11.54
N ALA A 283 0.88 9.67 12.73
CA ALA A 283 0.76 8.23 12.93
C ALA A 283 -0.64 7.70 12.57
N MET A 284 -1.69 8.44 12.92
CA MET A 284 -3.08 8.09 12.58
C MET A 284 -3.31 8.16 11.07
N VAL A 285 -2.84 9.23 10.42
CA VAL A 285 -2.95 9.39 8.96
C VAL A 285 -2.23 8.26 8.25
N GLU A 286 -0.99 7.96 8.66
CA GLU A 286 -0.20 6.87 8.08
C GLU A 286 -0.94 5.53 8.19
N ALA A 287 -1.46 5.18 9.37
CA ALA A 287 -2.22 3.95 9.58
C ALA A 287 -3.45 3.86 8.66
N ASN A 288 -4.24 4.94 8.56
CA ASN A 288 -5.42 4.98 7.70
C ASN A 288 -5.08 4.94 6.20
N VAL A 289 -3.99 5.58 5.79
CA VAL A 289 -3.48 5.49 4.42
C VAL A 289 -3.08 4.05 4.09
N MET A 290 -2.31 3.39 4.96
CA MET A 290 -1.91 1.99 4.74
C MET A 290 -3.10 1.03 4.70
N GLN A 291 -4.09 1.23 5.57
CA GLN A 291 -5.35 0.48 5.55
C GLN A 291 -6.12 0.72 4.24
N CYS A 292 -6.18 1.97 3.76
CA CYS A 292 -6.80 2.31 2.48
C CYS A 292 -6.12 1.59 1.30
N PHE A 293 -4.78 1.63 1.23
CA PHE A 293 -4.02 0.91 0.20
C PHE A 293 -4.27 -0.60 0.26
N LYS A 294 -4.21 -1.21 1.46
CA LYS A 294 -4.52 -2.62 1.66
C LYS A 294 -5.90 -2.98 1.09
N ASP A 295 -6.95 -2.29 1.54
CA ASP A 295 -8.33 -2.66 1.20
C ASP A 295 -8.65 -2.41 -0.27
N ARG A 296 -8.11 -1.32 -0.84
CA ARG A 296 -8.34 -1.01 -2.24
C ARG A 296 -7.58 -1.96 -3.17
N PHE A 297 -6.33 -2.29 -2.86
CA PHE A 297 -5.59 -3.28 -3.65
C PHE A 297 -6.27 -4.65 -3.60
N GLU A 298 -6.70 -5.10 -2.42
CA GLU A 298 -7.47 -6.34 -2.29
C GLU A 298 -8.78 -6.30 -3.08
N PHE A 299 -9.52 -5.18 -3.04
CA PHE A 299 -10.74 -5.01 -3.82
C PHE A 299 -10.49 -5.08 -5.33
N TYR A 300 -9.48 -4.37 -5.85
CA TYR A 300 -9.22 -4.27 -7.29
C TYR A 300 -8.48 -5.46 -7.86
N LEU A 301 -7.53 -6.04 -7.12
CA LEU A 301 -6.65 -7.10 -7.61
C LEU A 301 -7.02 -8.49 -7.08
N GLY A 302 -7.80 -8.55 -6.00
CA GLY A 302 -8.11 -9.77 -5.26
C GLY A 302 -7.07 -10.11 -4.19
N PRO A 303 -7.43 -10.99 -3.24
CA PRO A 303 -6.58 -11.35 -2.09
C PRO A 303 -5.40 -12.27 -2.45
N VAL A 304 -5.39 -12.86 -3.65
CA VAL A 304 -4.31 -13.74 -4.13
C VAL A 304 -3.17 -12.95 -4.77
N SER A 305 -3.47 -11.75 -5.27
CA SER A 305 -2.51 -10.92 -6.00
C SER A 305 -1.30 -10.57 -5.12
N TYR A 306 -0.10 -10.71 -5.69
CA TYR A 306 1.14 -10.36 -4.99
C TYR A 306 1.13 -8.94 -4.44
N ASN A 307 0.60 -7.96 -5.19
CA ASN A 307 0.55 -6.56 -4.71
C ASN A 307 -0.43 -6.36 -3.55
N SER A 308 -1.57 -7.07 -3.55
CA SER A 308 -2.48 -7.06 -2.40
C SER A 308 -1.80 -7.64 -1.16
N PHE A 309 -1.04 -8.73 -1.36
CA PHE A 309 -0.23 -9.32 -0.30
C PHE A 309 0.82 -8.33 0.22
N VAL A 310 1.57 -7.65 -0.65
CA VAL A 310 2.57 -6.65 -0.25
C VAL A 310 1.93 -5.50 0.54
N MET A 311 0.78 -4.97 0.10
CA MET A 311 0.07 -3.92 0.85
C MET A 311 -0.42 -4.42 2.21
N MET A 312 -0.90 -5.66 2.29
CA MET A 312 -1.29 -6.30 3.54
C MET A 312 -0.10 -6.49 4.49
N MET A 313 1.06 -6.94 3.99
CA MET A 313 2.29 -7.06 4.77
C MET A 313 2.82 -5.72 5.24
N ASN A 314 2.77 -4.68 4.40
CA ASN A 314 3.16 -3.32 4.79
C ASN A 314 2.28 -2.80 5.92
N HIS A 315 0.95 -2.91 5.78
CA HIS A 315 0.02 -2.54 6.83
C HIS A 315 0.24 -3.33 8.14
N ALA A 316 0.41 -4.65 8.05
CA ALA A 316 0.69 -5.51 9.21
C ALA A 316 1.99 -5.11 9.92
N ARG A 317 3.08 -4.88 9.17
CA ARG A 317 4.37 -4.39 9.70
C ARG A 317 4.17 -3.14 10.53
N ARG A 318 3.41 -2.17 10.02
CA ARG A 318 3.18 -0.89 10.72
C ARG A 318 2.46 -1.09 12.04
N ARG A 319 1.37 -1.85 12.05
CA ARG A 319 0.63 -2.15 13.29
C ARG A 319 1.50 -2.86 14.32
N LEU A 320 2.26 -3.87 13.90
CA LEU A 320 3.15 -4.63 14.80
C LEU A 320 4.30 -3.78 15.36
N TYR A 321 4.73 -2.76 14.62
CA TYR A 321 5.85 -1.89 14.98
C TYR A 321 5.45 -0.70 15.84
N GLN A 322 4.20 -0.27 15.74
CA GLN A 322 3.64 0.82 16.53
C GLN A 322 3.16 0.30 17.89
N ASP A 323 2.54 -0.89 17.90
CA ASP A 323 1.83 -1.40 19.06
C ASP A 323 2.38 -2.79 19.46
N ASP A 324 3.10 -2.85 20.58
CA ASP A 324 3.63 -4.11 21.11
C ASP A 324 2.53 -5.10 21.54
N TRP A 325 1.31 -4.61 21.80
CA TRP A 325 0.16 -5.41 22.19
C TRP A 325 -0.56 -6.06 21.00
N VAL A 326 -0.33 -5.60 19.76
CA VAL A 326 -0.94 -6.23 18.57
C VAL A 326 -0.30 -7.60 18.38
N ARG A 327 -1.12 -8.64 18.29
CA ARG A 327 -0.65 -10.01 18.10
C ARG A 327 -0.36 -10.28 16.62
N LEU A 328 0.61 -11.17 16.36
CA LEU A 328 0.94 -11.59 15.00
C LEU A 328 -0.29 -12.19 14.30
N GLU A 329 -1.06 -13.00 15.02
CA GLU A 329 -2.26 -13.69 14.49
C GLU A 329 -3.39 -12.74 14.10
N ASP A 330 -3.42 -11.51 14.64
CA ASP A 330 -4.48 -10.54 14.36
C ASP A 330 -4.29 -9.84 13.01
N VAL A 331 -3.07 -9.84 12.47
CA VAL A 331 -2.69 -9.03 11.30
C VAL A 331 -1.91 -9.79 10.23
N LEU A 332 -1.38 -10.98 10.54
CA LEU A 332 -0.70 -11.85 9.58
C LEU A 332 -1.50 -13.14 9.36
N PRO A 333 -1.52 -13.68 8.13
CA PRO A 333 -2.10 -14.98 7.87
C PRO A 333 -1.29 -16.09 8.56
N PRO A 334 -1.94 -17.20 8.98
CA PRO A 334 -1.23 -18.38 9.46
C PRO A 334 -0.27 -18.95 8.41
N VAL A 335 0.92 -19.40 8.83
CA VAL A 335 1.95 -19.93 7.91
C VAL A 335 1.45 -21.20 7.18
N ASP A 336 0.67 -22.05 7.86
CA ASP A 336 0.08 -23.25 7.25
C ASP A 336 -0.97 -22.93 6.17
N LEU A 337 -1.66 -21.78 6.30
CA LEU A 337 -2.55 -21.28 5.25
C LEU A 337 -1.74 -20.80 4.04
N MET A 338 -0.62 -20.13 4.28
CA MET A 338 0.29 -19.69 3.21
C MET A 338 0.91 -20.87 2.49
N ASP A 339 1.35 -21.90 3.21
CA ASP A 339 1.91 -23.14 2.66
C ASP A 339 0.92 -23.84 1.73
N ARG A 340 -0.32 -24.00 2.19
CA ARG A 340 -1.38 -24.65 1.40
C ARG A 340 -1.73 -23.85 0.15
N ARG A 341 -1.64 -22.52 0.22
CA ARG A 341 -2.09 -21.64 -0.85
C ARG A 341 -1.03 -21.36 -1.90
N TYR A 342 0.21 -21.18 -1.49
CA TYR A 342 1.30 -20.72 -2.35
C TYR A 342 2.48 -21.69 -2.40
N GLY A 343 2.65 -22.53 -1.38
CA GLY A 343 3.80 -23.41 -1.22
C GLY A 343 4.77 -22.92 -0.14
N VAL A 344 5.60 -23.85 0.34
CA VAL A 344 6.51 -23.61 1.48
C VAL A 344 7.69 -22.69 1.15
N SER A 345 8.08 -22.63 -0.12
CA SER A 345 9.19 -21.83 -0.65
C SER A 345 8.72 -20.57 -1.39
N ASP A 346 7.41 -20.32 -1.45
CA ASP A 346 6.88 -19.12 -2.12
C ASP A 346 7.31 -17.84 -1.37
N PRO A 347 7.72 -16.77 -2.08
CA PRO A 347 8.15 -15.53 -1.46
C PRO A 347 7.16 -14.96 -0.44
N ARG A 348 5.84 -15.09 -0.67
CA ARG A 348 4.81 -14.61 0.25
C ARG A 348 4.83 -15.38 1.58
N THR A 349 5.04 -16.70 1.51
CA THR A 349 5.17 -17.55 2.69
C THR A 349 6.42 -17.17 3.49
N LEU A 350 7.56 -16.98 2.80
CA LEU A 350 8.82 -16.59 3.42
C LEU A 350 8.74 -15.19 4.04
N ASP A 351 8.05 -14.25 3.40
CA ASP A 351 7.82 -12.89 3.92
C ASP A 351 7.03 -12.90 5.23
N VAL A 352 6.01 -13.75 5.36
CA VAL A 352 5.25 -13.90 6.61
C VAL A 352 6.14 -14.41 7.74
N ILE A 353 6.96 -15.44 7.48
CA ILE A 353 7.89 -15.98 8.49
C ILE A 353 8.93 -14.93 8.86
N GLY A 354 9.53 -14.27 7.85
CA GLY A 354 10.50 -13.20 8.05
C GLY A 354 9.94 -12.06 8.90
N MET A 355 8.68 -11.66 8.68
CA MET A 355 8.01 -10.65 9.50
C MET A 355 7.85 -11.09 10.96
N ARG A 356 7.47 -12.35 11.20
CA ARG A 356 7.29 -12.88 12.55
C ARG A 356 8.62 -12.90 13.32
N ILE A 357 9.70 -13.33 12.65
CA ILE A 357 11.07 -13.28 13.18
C ILE A 357 11.48 -11.84 13.52
N GLU A 358 11.29 -10.92 12.57
CA GLU A 358 11.65 -9.51 12.70
C GLU A 358 10.94 -8.85 13.90
N VAL A 359 9.63 -9.09 14.04
CA VAL A 359 8.82 -8.58 15.15
C VAL A 359 9.19 -9.23 16.48
N ALA A 360 9.41 -10.55 16.51
CA ALA A 360 9.86 -11.26 17.71
C ALA A 360 11.22 -10.72 18.20
N TYR A 361 12.16 -10.50 17.28
CA TYR A 361 13.45 -9.89 17.60
C TYR A 361 13.31 -8.47 18.16
N LYS A 362 12.48 -7.63 17.52
CA LYS A 362 12.21 -6.26 17.98
C LYS A 362 11.62 -6.24 19.39
N ARG A 363 10.69 -7.17 19.69
CA ARG A 363 10.06 -7.36 21.01
C ARG A 363 10.92 -8.14 22.01
N LYS A 364 12.17 -8.45 21.67
CA LYS A 364 13.12 -9.19 22.52
C LYS A 364 12.65 -10.61 22.90
N LEU A 365 11.83 -11.23 22.06
CA LEU A 365 11.39 -12.63 22.18
C LEU A 365 12.42 -13.56 21.54
N LEU A 366 13.63 -13.58 22.09
CA LEU A 366 14.81 -14.19 21.45
C LEU A 366 14.69 -15.70 21.25
N GLU A 367 14.03 -16.42 22.17
CA GLU A 367 13.79 -17.86 22.04
C GLU A 367 12.83 -18.18 20.89
N GLN A 368 11.84 -17.31 20.66
CA GLN A 368 10.94 -17.44 19.51
C GLN A 368 11.71 -17.23 18.20
N VAL A 369 12.61 -16.24 18.15
CA VAL A 369 13.50 -16.04 16.98
C VAL A 369 14.35 -17.28 16.71
N GLU A 370 14.93 -17.87 17.76
CA GLU A 370 15.74 -19.10 17.62
C GLU A 370 14.92 -20.30 17.11
N THR A 371 13.61 -20.32 17.36
CA THR A 371 12.70 -21.35 16.87
C THR A 371 12.22 -21.09 15.43
N GLU A 372 11.88 -19.84 15.10
CA GLU A 372 11.30 -19.49 13.80
C GLU A 372 12.36 -19.29 12.70
N ALA A 373 13.56 -18.77 13.02
CA ALA A 373 14.60 -18.54 12.03
C ALA A 373 15.08 -19.81 11.29
N PRO A 374 15.27 -20.97 11.95
CA PRO A 374 15.55 -22.23 11.26
C PRO A 374 14.47 -22.65 10.26
N ILE A 375 13.20 -22.29 10.49
CA ILE A 375 12.10 -22.57 9.55
C ILE A 375 12.27 -21.75 8.28
N LEU A 376 12.58 -20.45 8.40
CA LEU A 376 12.87 -19.59 7.25
C LEU A 376 14.08 -20.12 6.46
N ILE A 377 15.18 -20.45 7.17
CA ILE A 377 16.40 -20.99 6.57
C ILE A 377 16.10 -22.28 5.81
N GLY A 378 15.43 -23.24 6.45
CA GLY A 378 15.12 -24.54 5.85
C GLY A 378 14.26 -24.42 4.60
N ARG A 379 13.30 -23.49 4.58
CA ARG A 379 12.45 -23.24 3.41
C ARG A 379 13.18 -22.49 2.30
N ALA A 380 14.04 -21.54 2.65
CA ALA A 380 14.87 -20.84 1.67
C ALA A 380 15.84 -21.80 0.95
N MET A 381 16.33 -22.85 1.63
CA MET A 381 17.14 -23.90 1.01
C MET A 381 16.39 -24.73 -0.05
N LEU A 382 15.05 -24.70 -0.07
CA LEU A 382 14.23 -25.41 -1.06
C LEU A 382 13.98 -24.61 -2.34
N ILE A 383 14.47 -23.36 -2.42
CA ILE A 383 14.38 -22.56 -3.63
C ILE A 383 15.51 -23.00 -4.58
N ASP A 384 15.13 -23.56 -5.73
CA ASP A 384 16.09 -24.06 -6.72
C ASP A 384 16.19 -23.17 -7.98
N ASP A 385 15.19 -22.35 -8.24
CA ASP A 385 15.00 -21.59 -9.49
C ASP A 385 15.19 -20.08 -9.36
N ASP A 386 15.39 -19.57 -8.14
CA ASP A 386 15.64 -18.15 -7.85
C ASP A 386 16.74 -17.99 -6.79
N ASP A 387 18.00 -17.99 -7.25
CA ASP A 387 19.17 -17.80 -6.38
C ASP A 387 19.12 -16.49 -5.60
N TRP A 388 18.51 -15.44 -6.16
CA TRP A 388 18.40 -14.15 -5.49
C TRP A 388 17.50 -14.29 -4.26
N GLN A 389 16.30 -14.84 -4.44
CA GLN A 389 15.36 -15.08 -3.33
C GLN A 389 15.94 -16.05 -2.30
N ARG A 390 16.63 -17.11 -2.76
CA ARG A 390 17.30 -18.05 -1.88
C ARG A 390 18.31 -17.36 -0.98
N PHE A 391 19.32 -16.70 -1.56
CA PHE A 391 20.39 -16.10 -0.76
C PHE A 391 19.92 -14.89 0.04
N TYR A 392 18.92 -14.13 -0.44
CA TYR A 392 18.26 -13.08 0.35
C TYR A 392 17.67 -13.63 1.65
N ASN A 393 16.83 -14.66 1.56
CA ASN A 393 16.15 -15.24 2.73
C ASN A 393 17.11 -16.03 3.64
N LEU A 394 18.12 -16.72 3.07
CA LEU A 394 19.17 -17.37 3.86
C LEU A 394 19.98 -16.37 4.66
N THR A 395 20.43 -15.29 4.04
CA THR A 395 21.20 -14.23 4.72
C THR A 395 20.40 -13.64 5.87
N ARG A 396 19.13 -13.28 5.61
CA ARG A 396 18.22 -12.75 6.63
C ARG A 396 18.01 -13.73 7.79
N GLY A 397 17.65 -14.97 7.50
CA GLY A 397 17.39 -15.99 8.52
C GLY A 397 18.62 -16.30 9.39
N TRP A 398 19.80 -16.46 8.78
CA TRP A 398 21.05 -16.68 9.52
C TRP A 398 21.45 -15.47 10.36
N PHE A 399 21.24 -14.25 9.85
CA PHE A 399 21.51 -13.03 10.60
C PHE A 399 20.63 -12.91 11.85
N ASP A 400 19.32 -13.06 11.71
CA ASP A 400 18.37 -12.94 12.83
C ASP A 400 18.61 -14.04 13.88
N LEU A 401 18.91 -15.27 13.44
CA LEU A 401 19.30 -16.37 14.33
C LEU A 401 20.59 -16.05 15.08
N GLY A 402 21.62 -15.54 14.39
CA GLY A 402 22.89 -15.15 15.00
C GLY A 402 22.72 -14.04 16.03
N CYS A 403 21.86 -13.06 15.75
CA CYS A 403 21.50 -11.98 16.68
C CYS A 403 20.79 -12.53 17.94
N ALA A 404 19.80 -13.40 17.78
CA ALA A 404 19.12 -14.03 18.92
C ALA A 404 20.09 -14.83 19.78
N GLN A 405 20.93 -15.66 19.17
CA GLN A 405 21.95 -16.45 19.86
C GLN A 405 23.00 -15.59 20.56
N TYR A 406 23.37 -14.44 19.98
CA TYR A 406 24.25 -13.46 20.63
C TYR A 406 23.60 -12.97 21.94
N PHE A 407 22.37 -12.48 21.89
CA PHE A 407 21.70 -11.96 23.11
C PHE A 407 21.41 -13.06 24.14
N LEU A 408 21.22 -14.31 23.70
CA LEU A 408 21.11 -15.50 24.55
C LEU A 408 22.46 -16.03 25.07
N ARG A 409 23.58 -15.33 24.80
CA ARG A 409 24.95 -15.70 25.21
C ARG A 409 25.46 -17.04 24.64
N LYS A 410 24.90 -17.50 23.52
CA LYS A 410 25.33 -18.71 22.79
C LYS A 410 26.45 -18.39 21.81
N LYS A 411 27.65 -18.08 22.31
CA LYS A 411 28.80 -17.57 21.53
C LYS A 411 29.10 -18.38 20.26
N LEU A 412 29.32 -19.68 20.39
CA LEU A 412 29.72 -20.53 19.26
C LEU A 412 28.61 -20.61 18.20
N SER A 413 27.36 -20.79 18.62
CA SER A 413 26.21 -20.83 17.72
C SER A 413 26.04 -19.50 16.98
N SER A 414 26.15 -18.38 17.70
CA SER A 414 26.04 -17.03 17.13
C SER A 414 27.11 -16.77 16.06
N LEU A 415 28.37 -17.11 16.36
CA LEU A 415 29.47 -16.97 15.40
C LEU A 415 29.23 -17.79 14.13
N ASN A 416 28.84 -19.06 14.27
CA ASN A 416 28.52 -19.94 13.16
C ASN A 416 27.35 -19.41 12.30
N SER A 417 26.28 -18.92 12.94
CA SER A 417 25.15 -18.31 12.23
C SER A 417 25.60 -17.05 11.47
N PHE A 418 26.43 -16.20 12.07
CA PHE A 418 26.98 -15.03 11.40
C PHE A 418 27.92 -15.38 10.24
N ASP A 419 28.75 -16.43 10.35
CA ASP A 419 29.61 -16.89 9.24
C ASP A 419 28.75 -17.30 8.04
N LYS A 420 27.67 -18.03 8.30
CA LYS A 420 26.71 -18.42 7.26
C LYS A 420 25.97 -17.23 6.66
N ALA A 421 25.60 -16.23 7.47
CA ALA A 421 24.97 -15.01 6.97
C ALA A 421 25.91 -14.26 6.00
N LEU A 422 27.18 -14.07 6.39
CA LEU A 422 28.18 -13.40 5.55
C LEU A 422 28.46 -14.17 4.26
N MET A 423 28.58 -15.50 4.34
CA MET A 423 28.78 -16.36 3.17
C MET A 423 27.62 -16.22 2.16
N ASN A 424 26.38 -16.28 2.62
CA ASN A 424 25.22 -16.12 1.74
C ASN A 424 25.10 -14.69 1.18
N ASP A 425 25.48 -13.66 1.95
CA ASP A 425 25.51 -12.29 1.43
C ASP A 425 26.60 -12.10 0.37
N ASP A 426 27.77 -12.71 0.53
CA ASP A 426 28.81 -12.74 -0.50
C ASP A 426 28.30 -13.42 -1.79
N GLN A 427 27.56 -14.53 -1.66
CA GLN A 427 26.92 -15.21 -2.80
C GLN A 427 25.86 -14.33 -3.47
N LEU A 428 25.02 -13.64 -2.68
CA LEU A 428 24.01 -12.72 -3.20
C LEU A 428 24.64 -11.55 -3.97
N LYS A 429 25.72 -10.96 -3.44
CA LYS A 429 26.52 -9.93 -4.12
C LYS A 429 27.16 -10.43 -5.41
N GLY A 430 27.44 -11.73 -5.51
CA GLY A 430 27.90 -12.39 -6.73
C GLY A 430 26.86 -12.37 -7.86
N LEU A 431 25.57 -12.27 -7.55
CA LEU A 431 24.49 -12.20 -8.54
C LEU A 431 24.29 -10.80 -9.12
N GLY A 432 24.81 -9.77 -8.46
CA GLY A 432 24.71 -8.38 -8.90
C GLY A 432 25.06 -7.38 -7.79
N PRO A 433 25.21 -6.08 -8.12
CA PRO A 433 25.53 -5.05 -7.15
C PRO A 433 24.35 -4.82 -6.18
N CYS A 434 24.30 -5.57 -5.10
CA CYS A 434 23.32 -5.41 -4.03
C CYS A 434 24.02 -5.14 -2.68
N ASN A 435 23.77 -3.96 -2.11
CA ASN A 435 24.31 -3.56 -0.81
C ASN A 435 23.24 -3.60 0.29
N ILE A 436 22.26 -4.49 0.13
CA ILE A 436 21.06 -4.53 0.99
C ILE A 436 21.35 -5.02 2.41
N PHE A 437 22.46 -5.76 2.62
CA PHE A 437 22.86 -6.30 3.92
C PHE A 437 24.13 -5.64 4.51
N ASP A 438 24.57 -4.50 3.97
CA ASP A 438 25.73 -3.78 4.51
C ASP A 438 25.57 -3.36 5.99
N PRO A 439 24.39 -2.88 6.44
CA PRO A 439 24.14 -2.61 7.87
C PRO A 439 24.30 -3.86 8.75
N GLN A 440 23.86 -5.02 8.25
CA GLN A 440 23.96 -6.30 8.93
C GLN A 440 25.43 -6.73 9.04
N ARG A 441 26.27 -6.51 8.02
CA ARG A 441 27.72 -6.76 8.11
C ARG A 441 28.38 -5.95 9.21
N ILE A 442 28.05 -4.66 9.32
CA ILE A 442 28.58 -3.78 10.37
C ILE A 442 28.16 -4.30 11.74
N THR A 443 26.90 -4.71 11.87
CA THR A 443 26.35 -5.29 13.11
C THR A 443 27.05 -6.60 13.48
N ILE A 444 27.26 -7.50 12.52
CA ILE A 444 28.01 -8.75 12.71
C ILE A 444 29.43 -8.46 13.18
N ALA A 445 30.14 -7.53 12.53
CA ALA A 445 31.51 -7.18 12.90
C ALA A 445 31.60 -6.65 14.35
N LYS A 446 30.65 -5.78 14.73
CA LYS A 446 30.52 -5.29 16.10
C LYS A 446 30.31 -6.42 17.10
N TYR A 447 29.31 -7.28 16.88
CA TYR A 447 29.01 -8.39 17.79
C TYR A 447 30.16 -9.40 17.89
N ARG A 448 30.87 -9.67 16.79
CA ARG A 448 32.10 -10.49 16.81
C ARG A 448 33.17 -9.91 17.72
N GLY A 449 33.44 -8.60 17.61
CA GLY A 449 34.40 -7.91 18.46
C GLY A 449 34.03 -7.99 19.94
N GLU A 450 32.75 -7.77 20.27
CA GLU A 450 32.25 -7.87 21.65
C GLU A 450 32.37 -9.31 22.21
N MET A 451 32.11 -10.32 21.38
CA MET A 451 32.22 -11.73 21.77
C MET A 451 33.65 -12.21 22.01
N GLN A 452 34.69 -11.52 21.51
CA GLN A 452 36.09 -11.89 21.77
C GLN A 452 36.41 -11.92 23.27
N ASN A 453 35.78 -11.02 24.03
CA ASN A 453 35.98 -10.89 25.47
C ASN A 453 35.09 -11.81 26.32
N TRP A 454 34.19 -12.59 25.69
CA TRP A 454 33.32 -13.49 26.43
C TRP A 454 34.08 -14.73 26.89
N PRO A 455 33.88 -15.19 28.14
CA PRO A 455 34.43 -16.44 28.61
C PRO A 455 33.97 -17.58 27.70
N LEU A 456 34.85 -18.55 27.47
CA LEU A 456 34.47 -19.82 26.84
C LEU A 456 33.62 -20.60 27.84
N THR A 457 32.36 -20.22 28.00
CA THR A 457 31.39 -21.07 28.69
C THR A 457 31.16 -22.28 27.81
N VAL A 458 31.53 -23.46 28.32
CA VAL A 458 31.18 -24.76 27.74
C VAL A 458 29.65 -24.85 27.81
N GLY A 459 29.01 -24.60 26.67
CA GLY A 459 27.56 -24.69 26.50
C GLY A 459 27.12 -26.10 26.15
#